data_AF-A0A0W1QG86-F1
#
_entry.id   AF-A0A0W1QG86-F1
#
_cell.length_a   1.000
_cell.length_b   1.000
_cell.length_c   1.000
_cell.angle_alpha   90.00
_cell.angle_beta   90.00
_cell.angle_gamma   90.00
#
_symmetry.space_group_name_H-M   'P 1'
#
loop_
_entity.id
_entity.type
_entity.pdbx_description
1 polymer ?
#
loop_
_entity_poly.entity_id
_entity_poly.type
_entity_poly.pdbx_seq_one_letter_code
_entity_poly.pdbx_strand_id
1 'polypeptide(L)'
;MDRLDYVLWPAAAIVALALAGPAVGQGPQAQDGYADCAPRAGGIDAPRLRRAILAAARPRIGADTFFDDNVVVVAPARLGRGQPDVIAYVAGPRICGSGGCNAYVFEREGRAGYRPLGTIVPARLPIHVLETRHGGRQDLGVAVNGGGVRVGYVGALPFNGRRYAGNPTLSGVRHVARGSGTVLIGLPGQAEGQCRLR
;
A
#
# COMPACT_ATOMS: atom_id res chain seq x y z
N MET A 1 64.27 -22.60 62.60
CA MET A 1 63.54 -23.87 62.39
C MET A 1 62.19 -23.52 61.78
N ASP A 2 62.20 -22.87 60.62
CA ASP A 2 62.43 -23.41 59.27
C ASP A 2 61.28 -24.24 58.72
N ARG A 3 60.63 -23.59 57.73
CA ARG A 3 59.99 -24.10 56.51
C ARG A 3 59.19 -25.41 56.59
N LEU A 4 57.89 -25.27 56.39
CA LEU A 4 57.10 -26.25 55.65
C LEU A 4 56.47 -25.57 54.44
N ASP A 5 56.86 -26.08 53.28
CA ASP A 5 56.27 -25.90 51.98
C ASP A 5 54.80 -26.34 51.97
N TYR A 6 53.98 -25.84 51.04
CA TYR A 6 53.33 -26.66 50.01
C TYR A 6 52.32 -25.81 49.19
N VAL A 7 52.75 -25.55 47.96
CA VAL A 7 52.01 -25.72 46.69
C VAL A 7 50.77 -24.87 46.46
N LEU A 8 51.01 -23.85 45.64
CA LEU A 8 50.08 -23.05 44.84
C LEU A 8 49.09 -23.93 44.05
N TRP A 9 47.80 -23.69 44.27
CA TRP A 9 46.73 -24.04 43.33
C TRP A 9 46.69 -22.98 42.21
N PRO A 10 46.74 -23.34 40.92
CA PRO A 10 46.50 -22.35 39.88
C PRO A 10 45.00 -22.04 39.84
N ALA A 11 44.65 -20.78 40.08
CA ALA A 11 43.34 -20.26 39.76
C ALA A 11 43.09 -20.45 38.26
N ALA A 12 42.08 -21.25 37.92
CA ALA A 12 41.62 -21.41 36.55
C ALA A 12 41.02 -20.09 36.06
N ALA A 13 41.80 -19.32 35.29
CA ALA A 13 41.30 -18.18 34.54
C ALA A 13 40.46 -18.70 33.36
N ILE A 14 39.14 -18.70 33.53
CA ILE A 14 38.21 -18.89 32.41
C ILE A 14 38.18 -17.57 31.64
N VAL A 15 38.95 -17.51 30.55
CA VAL A 15 38.83 -16.46 29.55
C VAL A 15 37.55 -16.72 28.75
N ALA A 16 36.47 -16.03 29.10
CA ALA A 16 35.26 -16.00 28.30
C ALA A 16 35.53 -15.16 27.04
N LEU A 17 35.87 -15.84 25.93
CA LEU A 17 35.94 -15.23 24.61
C LEU A 17 34.52 -14.87 24.17
N ALA A 18 34.11 -13.61 24.38
CA ALA A 18 32.88 -13.08 23.80
C ALA A 18 33.08 -12.97 22.28
N LEU A 19 32.59 -13.95 21.54
CA LEU A 19 32.44 -13.85 20.09
C LEU A 19 31.36 -12.81 19.80
N ALA A 20 31.78 -11.57 19.55
CA ALA A 20 30.95 -10.56 18.93
C ALA A 20 30.64 -11.02 17.49
N GLY A 21 29.51 -11.72 17.33
CA GLY A 21 28.94 -11.93 16.00
C GLY A 21 28.62 -10.57 15.36
N PRO A 22 28.66 -10.46 14.02
CA PRO A 22 28.27 -9.22 13.38
C PRO A 22 26.83 -8.91 13.78
N ALA A 23 26.62 -7.71 14.32
CA ALA A 23 25.29 -7.18 14.53
C ALA A 23 24.61 -7.06 13.16
N VAL A 24 23.79 -8.04 12.81
CA VAL A 24 22.84 -7.91 11.71
C VAL A 24 21.84 -6.86 12.17
N GLY A 25 22.06 -5.61 11.77
CA GLY A 25 21.12 -4.53 11.98
C GLY A 25 19.80 -4.88 11.32
N GLN A 26 18.85 -5.37 12.11
CA GLN A 26 17.45 -5.46 11.71
C GLN A 26 16.92 -4.04 11.68
N GLY A 27 16.98 -3.40 10.50
CA GLY A 27 16.13 -2.25 10.22
C GLY A 27 14.66 -2.63 10.47
N PRO A 28 13.80 -1.69 10.89
CA PRO A 28 12.44 -2.01 11.32
C PRO A 28 11.67 -2.70 10.18
N GLN A 29 11.46 -4.02 10.33
CA GLN A 29 10.71 -4.82 9.38
C GLN A 29 9.25 -4.34 9.35
N ALA A 30 8.76 -4.04 8.15
CA ALA A 30 7.38 -3.72 7.87
C ALA A 30 6.46 -4.84 8.38
N GLN A 31 5.74 -4.58 9.47
CA GLN A 31 4.87 -5.56 10.15
C GLN A 31 3.65 -5.97 9.30
N ASP A 32 3.42 -5.34 8.14
CA ASP A 32 2.34 -5.62 7.18
C ASP A 32 2.83 -6.22 5.86
N GLY A 33 4.14 -6.53 5.72
CA GLY A 33 4.72 -7.24 4.58
C GLY A 33 4.94 -6.40 3.31
N TYR A 34 4.56 -5.13 3.29
CA TYR A 34 4.82 -4.23 2.15
C TYR A 34 6.21 -3.60 2.25
N ALA A 35 6.93 -3.53 1.12
CA ALA A 35 8.16 -2.74 1.05
C ALA A 35 7.83 -1.24 1.13
N ASP A 36 8.64 -0.45 1.83
CA ASP A 36 8.47 1.00 1.89
C ASP A 36 8.79 1.66 0.54
N CYS A 37 8.05 2.73 0.21
CA CYS A 37 8.32 3.50 -0.99
C CYS A 37 9.65 4.24 -0.88
N ALA A 38 10.57 4.00 -1.81
CA ALA A 38 11.71 4.90 -1.95
C ALA A 38 11.20 6.29 -2.44
N PRO A 39 11.78 7.41 -1.96
CA PRO A 39 11.19 8.75 -2.14
C PRO A 39 10.90 9.20 -3.57
N ARG A 40 11.51 8.56 -4.57
CA ARG A 40 11.37 8.84 -6.01
C ARG A 40 11.26 7.60 -6.91
N ALA A 41 11.15 6.39 -6.35
CA ALA A 41 11.08 5.18 -7.17
C ALA A 41 9.74 5.10 -7.93
N GLY A 42 9.78 4.55 -9.15
CA GLY A 42 8.57 4.33 -9.96
C GLY A 42 7.81 5.61 -10.35
N GLY A 43 8.44 6.79 -10.25
CA GLY A 43 7.78 8.07 -10.53
C GLY A 43 6.96 8.64 -9.37
N ILE A 44 6.97 7.99 -8.20
CA ILE A 44 6.28 8.47 -7.00
C ILE A 44 7.14 9.51 -6.29
N ASP A 45 6.69 10.77 -6.26
CA ASP A 45 7.15 11.78 -5.30
C ASP A 45 6.36 11.61 -3.98
N ALA A 46 6.93 10.85 -3.03
CA ALA A 46 6.24 10.43 -1.81
C ALA A 46 5.74 11.60 -0.95
N PRO A 47 6.55 12.65 -0.65
CA PRO A 47 6.07 13.80 0.13
C PRO A 47 4.93 14.56 -0.54
N ARG A 48 4.97 14.73 -1.87
CA ARG A 48 3.86 15.37 -2.60
C ARG A 48 2.62 14.49 -2.63
N LEU A 49 2.78 13.18 -2.84
CA LEU A 49 1.68 12.23 -2.86
C LEU A 49 0.99 12.17 -1.49
N ARG A 50 1.76 12.14 -0.40
CA ARG A 50 1.26 12.18 0.97
C ARG A 50 0.33 13.37 1.19
N ARG A 51 0.73 14.58 0.74
CA ARG A 51 -0.10 15.79 0.81
C ARG A 51 -1.37 15.69 -0.04
N ALA A 52 -1.27 15.12 -1.23
CA ALA A 52 -2.43 14.94 -2.12
C ALA A 52 -3.45 13.94 -1.54
N ILE A 53 -2.99 12.84 -0.96
CA ILE A 53 -3.83 11.85 -0.28
C ILE A 53 -4.54 12.50 0.91
N LEU A 54 -3.82 13.24 1.76
CA LEU A 54 -4.43 13.97 2.88
C LEU A 54 -5.51 14.93 2.42
N ALA A 55 -5.23 15.73 1.38
CA ALA A 55 -6.20 16.66 0.83
C ALA A 55 -7.46 15.95 0.32
N ALA A 56 -7.30 14.81 -0.37
CA ALA A 56 -8.41 14.01 -0.88
C ALA A 56 -9.18 13.26 0.21
N ALA A 57 -8.51 12.88 1.30
CA ALA A 57 -9.10 12.10 2.38
C ALA A 57 -9.81 12.94 3.45
N ARG A 58 -9.34 14.16 3.71
CA ARG A 58 -9.90 15.09 4.72
C ARG A 58 -11.43 15.18 4.70
N PRO A 59 -12.12 15.34 3.55
CA PRO A 59 -13.57 15.46 3.53
C PRO A 59 -14.33 14.20 3.97
N ARG A 60 -13.65 13.03 4.02
CA ARG A 60 -14.27 11.74 4.35
C ARG A 60 -13.89 11.21 5.72
N ILE A 61 -12.67 11.46 6.18
CA ILE A 61 -12.09 10.79 7.36
C ILE A 61 -11.72 11.78 8.48
N GLY A 62 -11.78 13.10 8.24
CA GLY A 62 -11.28 14.11 9.17
C GLY A 62 -9.76 14.29 9.06
N ALA A 63 -9.23 15.36 9.65
CA ALA A 63 -7.82 15.75 9.50
C ALA A 63 -6.87 15.04 10.51
N ASP A 64 -7.42 14.32 11.48
CA ASP A 64 -6.69 13.91 12.67
C ASP A 64 -6.09 12.52 12.45
N THR A 65 -4.75 12.49 12.34
CA THR A 65 -3.86 11.31 12.30
C THR A 65 -4.09 10.31 11.16
N PHE A 66 -4.32 10.79 9.94
CA PHE A 66 -4.56 9.95 8.75
C PHE A 66 -3.46 8.92 8.43
N PHE A 67 -2.20 9.09 8.86
CA PHE A 67 -1.15 8.08 8.60
C PHE A 67 -0.72 7.28 9.83
N ASP A 68 -1.09 7.69 11.04
CA ASP A 68 -0.49 7.09 12.25
C ASP A 68 -1.07 5.70 12.55
N ASP A 69 -2.36 5.49 12.22
CA ASP A 69 -3.05 4.20 12.39
C ASP A 69 -3.36 3.49 11.07
N ASN A 70 -2.98 4.06 9.93
CA ASN A 70 -3.38 3.57 8.61
C ASN A 70 -2.19 3.11 7.79
N VAL A 71 -2.35 1.96 7.15
CA VAL A 71 -1.47 1.47 6.10
C VAL A 71 -1.89 2.14 4.80
N VAL A 72 -0.96 2.86 4.17
CA VAL A 72 -1.17 3.47 2.86
C VAL A 72 -0.29 2.75 1.85
N VAL A 73 -0.93 1.93 1.00
CA VAL A 73 -0.25 1.23 -0.10
C VAL A 73 -0.50 2.02 -1.37
N VAL A 74 0.57 2.30 -2.11
CA VAL A 74 0.48 3.03 -3.38
C VAL A 74 1.10 2.22 -4.49
N ALA A 75 0.59 2.36 -5.71
CA ALA A 75 1.20 1.79 -6.90
C ALA A 75 1.12 2.78 -8.08
N PRO A 76 2.21 2.96 -8.83
CA PRO A 76 2.18 3.69 -10.09
C PRO A 76 1.47 2.85 -11.16
N ALA A 77 0.64 3.48 -11.98
CA ALA A 77 -0.15 2.82 -13.01
C ALA A 77 -0.18 3.65 -14.28
N ARG A 78 0.02 3.03 -15.45
CA ARG A 78 -0.11 3.73 -16.73
C ARG A 78 -1.55 3.65 -17.24
N LEU A 79 -2.49 4.38 -16.60
CA LEU A 79 -3.91 4.32 -16.98
C LEU A 79 -4.19 5.22 -18.19
N GLY A 80 -3.70 6.47 -18.15
CA GLY A 80 -3.84 7.45 -19.24
C GLY A 80 -2.65 7.54 -20.20
N ARG A 81 -2.65 8.60 -21.01
CA ARG A 81 -1.47 9.04 -21.77
C ARG A 81 -0.61 9.93 -20.86
N GLY A 82 0.72 9.78 -20.94
CA GLY A 82 1.66 10.60 -20.19
C GLY A 82 2.38 9.86 -19.07
N GLN A 83 2.58 10.55 -17.95
CA GLN A 83 3.25 10.00 -16.78
C GLN A 83 2.38 8.96 -16.06
N PRO A 84 2.97 8.05 -15.26
CA PRO A 84 2.20 7.12 -14.46
C PRO A 84 1.24 7.87 -13.53
N ASP A 85 -0.04 7.50 -13.62
CA ASP A 85 -1.05 7.77 -12.60
C ASP A 85 -0.66 7.01 -11.32
N VAL A 86 -1.28 7.33 -10.19
CA VAL A 86 -1.04 6.62 -8.92
C VAL A 86 -2.37 6.25 -8.29
N ILE A 87 -2.46 5.02 -7.81
CA ILE A 87 -3.51 4.59 -6.89
C ILE A 87 -2.95 4.52 -5.48
N ALA A 88 -3.71 5.03 -4.52
CA ALA A 88 -3.44 4.91 -3.10
C ALA A 88 -4.60 4.18 -2.43
N TYR A 89 -4.32 3.01 -1.87
CA TYR A 89 -5.22 2.25 -1.02
C TYR A 89 -4.89 2.56 0.44
N VAL A 90 -5.90 3.01 1.18
CA VAL A 90 -5.74 3.47 2.56
C VAL A 90 -6.56 2.54 3.43
N ALA A 91 -5.88 1.76 4.24
CA ALA A 91 -6.47 0.77 5.13
C ALA A 91 -6.15 1.08 6.58
N GLY A 92 -7.18 1.02 7.42
CA GLY A 92 -7.01 1.05 8.86
C GLY A 92 -8.34 0.89 9.59
N PRO A 93 -8.29 0.64 10.90
CA PRO A 93 -9.45 0.20 11.68
C PRO A 93 -10.59 1.23 11.71
N ARG A 94 -10.28 2.52 11.56
CA ARG A 94 -11.28 3.61 11.54
C ARG A 94 -11.78 3.96 10.13
N ILE A 95 -11.12 3.45 9.08
CA ILE A 95 -11.43 3.77 7.67
C ILE A 95 -12.14 2.61 6.98
N CYS A 96 -11.73 1.38 7.29
CA CYS A 96 -12.26 0.19 6.64
C CYS A 96 -13.57 -0.27 7.27
N GLY A 97 -14.50 -0.70 6.43
CA GLY A 97 -15.70 -1.43 6.84
C GLY A 97 -15.76 -2.83 6.22
N SER A 98 -16.88 -3.52 6.42
CA SER A 98 -17.11 -4.86 5.86
C SER A 98 -17.14 -4.91 4.32
N GLY A 99 -17.39 -3.78 3.67
CA GLY A 99 -17.34 -3.65 2.21
C GLY A 99 -15.94 -3.46 1.63
N GLY A 100 -14.98 -3.01 2.44
CA GLY A 100 -13.64 -2.60 1.99
C GLY A 100 -13.19 -1.28 2.62
N CYS A 101 -12.08 -0.75 2.13
CA CYS A 101 -11.47 0.50 2.58
C CYS A 101 -11.58 1.58 1.49
N ASN A 102 -10.76 2.63 1.56
CA ASN A 102 -10.77 3.71 0.60
C ASN A 102 -9.63 3.55 -0.41
N ALA A 103 -9.93 3.74 -1.70
CA ALA A 103 -8.91 3.91 -2.72
C ALA A 103 -9.03 5.29 -3.39
N TYR A 104 -7.90 5.92 -3.66
CA TYR A 104 -7.80 7.25 -4.27
C TYR A 104 -6.99 7.12 -5.55
N VAL A 105 -7.48 7.73 -6.63
CA VAL A 105 -6.82 7.70 -7.94
C VAL A 105 -6.30 9.10 -8.25
N PHE A 106 -5.05 9.20 -8.66
CA PHE A 106 -4.40 10.46 -8.98
C PHE A 106 -3.76 10.43 -10.35
N GLU A 107 -3.90 11.52 -11.10
CA GLU A 107 -3.05 11.81 -12.25
C GLU A 107 -1.79 12.53 -11.80
N ARG A 108 -0.65 12.17 -12.39
CA ARG A 108 0.60 12.91 -12.19
C ARG A 108 0.72 14.06 -13.19
N GLU A 109 0.65 15.29 -12.68
CA GLU A 109 0.77 16.51 -13.49
C GLU A 109 2.21 17.04 -13.45
N GLY A 110 2.99 16.72 -14.48
CA GLY A 110 4.37 17.16 -14.62
C GLY A 110 5.22 16.82 -13.39
N ARG A 111 6.12 17.74 -13.01
CA ARG A 111 6.78 17.74 -11.69
C ARG A 111 5.93 18.45 -10.62
N ALA A 112 4.77 19.01 -11.00
CA ALA A 112 4.03 20.00 -10.23
C ALA A 112 3.10 19.39 -9.18
N GLY A 113 2.56 18.18 -9.38
CA GLY A 113 1.75 17.55 -8.35
C GLY A 113 0.91 16.35 -8.79
N TYR A 114 -0.09 16.04 -7.96
CA TYR A 114 -1.04 14.97 -8.16
C TYR A 114 -2.45 15.55 -8.19
N ARG A 115 -3.16 15.35 -9.30
CA ARG A 115 -4.56 15.77 -9.44
C ARG A 115 -5.49 14.60 -9.15
N PRO A 116 -6.48 14.74 -8.27
CA PRO A 116 -7.41 13.65 -7.98
C PRO A 116 -8.28 13.33 -9.20
N LEU A 117 -8.30 12.06 -9.58
CA LEU A 117 -9.21 11.48 -10.58
C LEU A 117 -10.38 10.73 -9.95
N GLY A 118 -10.48 10.70 -8.63
CA GLY A 118 -11.63 10.15 -7.93
C GLY A 118 -11.27 9.38 -6.67
N THR A 119 -12.32 8.99 -5.96
CA THR A 119 -12.24 8.16 -4.76
C THR A 119 -13.21 7.02 -4.91
N ILE A 120 -12.73 5.80 -4.65
CA ILE A 120 -13.47 4.56 -4.76
C ILE A 120 -13.76 4.04 -3.36
N VAL A 121 -15.04 3.94 -3.01
CA VAL A 121 -15.53 3.40 -1.75
C VAL A 121 -16.84 2.62 -1.96
N PRO A 122 -16.97 1.41 -1.40
CA PRO A 122 -15.90 0.65 -0.76
C PRO A 122 -14.92 0.08 -1.81
N ALA A 123 -13.64 0.01 -1.48
CA ALA A 123 -12.61 -0.64 -2.29
C ALA A 123 -12.08 -1.87 -1.56
N ARG A 124 -12.18 -3.05 -2.17
CA ARG A 124 -11.56 -4.25 -1.65
C ARG A 124 -10.44 -4.72 -2.58
N LEU A 125 -9.37 -5.23 -1.97
CA LEU A 125 -8.28 -5.84 -2.71
C LEU A 125 -8.70 -7.20 -3.29
N PRO A 126 -8.10 -7.61 -4.43
CA PRO A 126 -7.23 -6.81 -5.28
C PRO A 126 -7.97 -5.71 -6.08
N ILE A 127 -7.26 -4.62 -6.36
CA ILE A 127 -7.63 -3.58 -7.34
C ILE A 127 -6.84 -3.84 -8.62
N HIS A 128 -7.55 -3.91 -9.75
CA HIS A 128 -7.01 -4.27 -11.05
C HIS A 128 -7.01 -3.07 -12.01
N VAL A 129 -6.08 -3.08 -12.97
CA VAL A 129 -6.22 -2.35 -14.23
C VAL A 129 -6.83 -3.30 -15.26
N LEU A 130 -7.96 -2.91 -15.84
CA LEU A 130 -8.65 -3.68 -16.86
C LEU A 130 -8.14 -3.32 -18.26
N GLU A 131 -8.28 -4.25 -19.20
CA GLU A 131 -7.93 -4.02 -20.61
C GLU A 131 -8.87 -3.01 -21.29
N THR A 132 -10.09 -2.85 -20.77
CA THR A 132 -11.06 -1.90 -21.29
C THR A 132 -10.65 -0.45 -20.99
N ARG A 133 -11.00 0.47 -21.89
CA ARG A 133 -10.62 1.88 -21.81
C ARG A 133 -11.82 2.78 -22.10
N HIS A 134 -12.07 3.75 -21.23
CA HIS A 134 -13.07 4.80 -21.42
C HIS A 134 -12.49 6.19 -21.13
N GLY A 135 -12.99 7.22 -21.84
CA GLY A 135 -12.55 8.60 -21.61
C GLY A 135 -11.03 8.81 -21.73
N GLY A 136 -10.34 7.96 -22.49
CA GLY A 136 -8.89 8.01 -22.67
C GLY A 136 -8.05 7.30 -21.59
N ARG A 137 -8.64 6.62 -20.59
CA ARG A 137 -7.92 5.89 -19.54
C ARG A 137 -8.38 4.44 -19.38
N GLN A 138 -7.47 3.55 -18.99
CA GLN A 138 -7.82 2.17 -18.64
C GLN A 138 -8.82 2.16 -17.48
N ASP A 139 -9.80 1.28 -17.54
CA ASP A 139 -10.78 1.13 -16.47
C ASP A 139 -10.13 0.42 -15.27
N LEU A 140 -10.73 0.59 -14.10
CA LEU A 140 -10.31 -0.12 -12.89
C LEU A 140 -11.27 -1.24 -12.56
N GLY A 141 -10.76 -2.34 -12.03
CA GLY A 141 -11.56 -3.44 -11.50
C GLY A 141 -11.41 -3.50 -9.99
N VAL A 142 -12.52 -3.57 -9.26
CA VAL A 142 -12.48 -3.69 -7.79
C VAL A 142 -13.28 -4.90 -7.34
N ALA A 143 -12.68 -5.73 -6.50
CA ALA A 143 -13.34 -6.89 -5.93
C ALA A 143 -14.52 -6.45 -5.04
N VAL A 144 -15.64 -7.17 -5.16
CA VAL A 144 -16.83 -6.99 -4.33
C VAL A 144 -17.26 -8.34 -3.77
N ASN A 145 -17.43 -8.40 -2.45
CA ASN A 145 -17.93 -9.57 -1.70
C ASN A 145 -18.42 -9.10 -0.31
N GLY A 146 -19.18 -9.95 0.40
CA GLY A 146 -19.78 -9.55 1.68
C GLY A 146 -20.98 -8.60 1.50
N GLY A 147 -21.52 -8.05 2.60
CA GLY A 147 -22.67 -7.13 2.54
C GLY A 147 -23.94 -7.72 1.90
N GLY A 148 -24.11 -9.05 1.92
CA GLY A 148 -25.21 -9.75 1.26
C GLY A 148 -24.91 -10.25 -0.16
N VAL A 149 -23.73 -9.97 -0.71
CA VAL A 149 -23.29 -10.51 -2.02
C VAL A 149 -22.98 -12.00 -1.89
N ARG A 150 -23.82 -12.85 -2.50
CA ARG A 150 -23.70 -14.33 -2.45
C ARG A 150 -22.51 -14.87 -3.24
N VAL A 151 -22.28 -14.32 -4.43
CA VAL A 151 -21.14 -14.66 -5.29
C VAL A 151 -20.40 -13.37 -5.55
N GLY A 152 -19.19 -13.25 -5.00
CA GLY A 152 -18.37 -12.07 -5.25
C GLY A 152 -18.08 -11.88 -6.75
N TYR A 153 -17.79 -10.64 -7.13
CA TYR A 153 -17.55 -10.24 -8.51
C TYR A 153 -16.49 -9.13 -8.54
N VAL A 154 -16.07 -8.73 -9.74
CA VAL A 154 -15.24 -7.54 -9.93
C VAL A 154 -16.10 -6.48 -10.60
N GLY A 155 -16.30 -5.35 -9.93
CA GLY A 155 -17.01 -4.20 -10.50
C GLY A 155 -16.08 -3.38 -11.38
N ALA A 156 -16.42 -3.21 -12.65
CA ALA A 156 -15.68 -2.35 -13.57
C ALA A 156 -16.03 -0.88 -13.33
N LEU A 157 -15.00 -0.07 -13.12
CA LEU A 157 -15.09 1.36 -12.84
C LEU A 157 -14.51 2.12 -14.04
N PRO A 158 -15.35 2.53 -15.00
CA PRO A 158 -14.89 3.26 -16.16
C PRO A 158 -14.49 4.69 -15.81
N PHE A 159 -13.54 5.23 -16.57
CA PHE A 159 -13.20 6.65 -16.53
C PHE A 159 -14.12 7.44 -17.46
N ASN A 160 -14.79 8.48 -16.93
CA ASN A 160 -15.79 9.25 -17.69
C ASN A 160 -15.21 10.46 -18.46
N GLY A 161 -13.89 10.53 -18.61
CA GLY A 161 -13.19 11.70 -19.17
C GLY A 161 -12.74 12.71 -18.11
N ARG A 162 -13.28 12.64 -16.89
CA ARG A 162 -12.92 13.55 -15.77
C ARG A 162 -12.52 12.81 -14.50
N ARG A 163 -13.26 11.75 -14.15
CA ARG A 163 -13.03 10.93 -12.95
C ARG A 163 -13.46 9.47 -13.15
N TYR A 164 -12.97 8.58 -12.29
CA TYR A 164 -13.46 7.21 -12.19
C TYR A 164 -14.81 7.15 -11.46
N ALA A 165 -15.62 6.14 -11.80
CA ALA A 165 -16.76 5.75 -11.00
C ALA A 165 -16.32 5.43 -9.56
N GLY A 166 -17.05 5.98 -8.57
CA GLY A 166 -16.59 6.02 -7.18
C GLY A 166 -17.08 4.88 -6.29
N ASN A 167 -17.92 3.97 -6.79
CA ASN A 167 -18.46 2.88 -6.00
C ASN A 167 -18.73 1.66 -6.91
N PRO A 168 -18.07 0.51 -6.67
CA PRO A 168 -18.22 -0.70 -7.49
C PRO A 168 -19.50 -1.50 -7.21
N THR A 169 -20.31 -1.10 -6.22
CA THR A 169 -21.53 -1.81 -5.81
C THR A 169 -22.81 -1.10 -6.27
N LEU A 170 -22.71 0.00 -7.01
CA LEU A 170 -23.89 0.70 -7.53
C LEU A 170 -24.60 -0.15 -8.59
N SER A 171 -25.92 -0.05 -8.63
CA SER A 171 -26.74 -0.65 -9.67
C SER A 171 -26.27 -0.18 -11.05
N GLY A 172 -26.07 -1.12 -11.98
CA GLY A 172 -25.60 -0.84 -13.34
C GLY A 172 -24.08 -0.84 -13.51
N VAL A 173 -23.29 -1.09 -12.45
CA VAL A 173 -21.87 -1.41 -12.60
C VAL A 173 -21.73 -2.74 -13.35
N ARG A 174 -20.97 -2.73 -14.44
CA ARG A 174 -20.68 -3.95 -15.21
C ARG A 174 -19.80 -4.88 -14.37
N HIS A 175 -20.20 -6.14 -14.27
CA HIS A 175 -19.38 -7.18 -13.64
C HIS A 175 -18.41 -7.77 -14.66
N VAL A 176 -17.17 -8.00 -14.24
CA VAL A 176 -16.16 -8.72 -15.03
C VAL A 176 -15.73 -9.98 -14.29
N ALA A 177 -15.17 -10.93 -15.04
CA ALA A 177 -14.65 -12.18 -14.48
C ALA A 177 -13.57 -11.88 -13.42
N ARG A 178 -13.52 -12.68 -12.36
CA ARG A 178 -12.43 -12.62 -11.40
C ARG A 178 -11.10 -12.90 -12.11
N GLY A 179 -10.04 -12.19 -11.71
CA GLY A 179 -8.73 -12.30 -12.37
C GLY A 179 -8.63 -11.55 -13.69
N SER A 180 -9.66 -10.80 -14.10
CA SER A 180 -9.56 -9.91 -15.27
C SER A 180 -8.59 -8.76 -14.98
N GLY A 181 -7.66 -8.55 -15.89
CA GLY A 181 -6.70 -7.46 -15.82
C GLY A 181 -5.54 -7.70 -14.85
N THR A 182 -4.63 -6.73 -14.79
CA THR A 182 -3.41 -6.82 -13.99
C THR A 182 -3.66 -6.29 -12.58
N VAL A 183 -3.20 -7.01 -11.56
CA VAL A 183 -3.28 -6.54 -10.16
C VAL A 183 -2.39 -5.31 -10.01
N LEU A 184 -2.99 -4.23 -9.53
CA LEU A 184 -2.30 -2.95 -9.29
C LEU A 184 -2.05 -2.70 -7.80
N ILE A 185 -3.07 -2.97 -6.97
CA ILE A 185 -2.91 -3.05 -5.52
C ILE A 185 -3.46 -4.40 -5.08
N GLY A 186 -2.66 -5.16 -4.36
CA GLY A 186 -3.07 -6.42 -3.75
C GLY A 186 -2.42 -6.58 -2.38
N LEU A 187 -2.57 -7.76 -1.80
CA LEU A 187 -1.81 -8.16 -0.62
C LEU A 187 -0.30 -8.12 -0.93
N PRO A 188 0.58 -8.16 0.08
CA PRO A 188 2.02 -8.24 -0.13
C PRO A 188 2.38 -9.34 -1.14
N GLY A 189 3.20 -8.99 -2.13
CA GLY A 189 3.62 -9.91 -3.20
C GLY A 189 2.61 -10.13 -4.34
N GLN A 190 1.41 -9.55 -4.29
CA GLN A 190 0.40 -9.72 -5.36
C GLN A 190 0.45 -8.67 -6.47
N ALA A 191 1.07 -7.51 -6.25
CA ALA A 191 1.21 -6.47 -7.26
C ALA A 191 2.67 -6.02 -7.38
N GLU A 192 3.14 -5.89 -8.61
CA GLU A 192 4.47 -5.37 -8.90
C GLU A 192 4.51 -3.85 -8.70
N GLY A 193 5.58 -3.35 -8.06
CA GLY A 193 5.79 -1.91 -7.90
C GLY A 193 4.88 -1.22 -6.88
N GLN A 194 4.01 -1.96 -6.18
CA GLN A 194 3.30 -1.41 -5.01
C GLN A 194 4.27 -1.23 -3.84
N CYS A 195 4.05 -0.19 -3.04
CA CYS A 195 4.87 0.09 -1.86
C CYS A 195 4.06 0.80 -0.78
N ARG A 196 4.55 0.73 0.46
CA ARG A 196 3.98 1.42 1.62
C ARG A 196 4.48 2.86 1.68
N LEU A 197 3.56 3.80 1.72
CA LEU A 197 3.83 5.22 1.91
C LEU A 197 3.83 5.55 3.41
N ARG A 198 4.93 6.10 3.92
CA ARG A 198 5.07 6.61 5.30
C ARG A 198 5.02 8.15 5.32
#